data_AF-A0A4R8TBD2-F1
#
_entry.id   AF-A0A4R8TBD2-F1
#
_cell.length_a   1.000
_cell.length_b   1.000
_cell.length_c   1.000
_cell.angle_alpha   90.00
_cell.angle_beta   90.00
_cell.angle_gamma   90.00
#
_symmetry.space_group_name_H-M   'P 1'
#
loop_
_entity.id
_entity.type
_entity.pdbx_description
1 polymer ?
#
loop_
_entity_poly.entity_id
_entity_poly.type
_entity_poly.pdbx_seq_one_letter_code
_entity_poly.pdbx_strand_id
1 'polypeptide(L)'
;MIATLRQQQVQYYHELHQTYGPFVRVSPTQVFTSDLEAFKTIHKMGSHFRKADYYHYFGPTEAGKPPYGLFQMTDIAAHGQRRRLLGRGFTLSFLRGEWEAMVKEKVQLAVDAMGREAKLSGGVVDVRKWWVLMAGDVVSRVMFGQSFDTLKTGEMDPWFEHIKYATLGSVAALFFPVLHAVAKRLPIIGNARVFHAHKSLIGKGRDAVANSMRTTGPQSANLFAKVLNQAEKSDGSLTEAEICTEANRGVL
;
A
#
# COMPACT_ATOMS: atom_id res chain seq x y z
N MET A 1 -16.97 8.02 -16.28
CA MET A 1 -17.28 6.61 -15.95
C MET A 1 -16.91 5.65 -17.07
N ILE A 2 -17.32 5.89 -18.33
CA ILE A 2 -16.98 5.02 -19.46
C ILE A 2 -15.46 4.89 -19.68
N ALA A 3 -14.71 6.01 -19.65
CA ALA A 3 -13.25 5.99 -19.74
C ALA A 3 -12.58 5.19 -18.60
N THR A 4 -13.18 5.19 -17.40
CA THR A 4 -12.74 4.35 -16.26
C THR A 4 -12.87 2.88 -16.59
N LEU A 5 -14.03 2.46 -17.10
CA LEU A 5 -14.30 1.07 -17.44
C LEU A 5 -13.43 0.58 -18.61
N ARG A 6 -13.05 1.49 -19.51
CA ARG A 6 -12.14 1.22 -20.64
C ARG A 6 -10.65 1.31 -20.29
N GLN A 7 -10.28 1.65 -19.06
CA GLN A 7 -8.90 1.89 -18.64
C GLN A 7 -8.18 2.97 -19.47
N GLN A 8 -8.91 3.96 -19.97
CA GLN A 8 -8.42 5.04 -20.84
C GLN A 8 -8.53 6.42 -20.18
N GLN A 9 -8.59 6.47 -18.85
CA GLN A 9 -8.84 7.73 -18.13
C GLN A 9 -7.76 8.78 -18.40
N VAL A 10 -6.50 8.37 -18.46
CA VAL A 10 -5.36 9.29 -18.65
C VAL A 10 -5.46 9.98 -20.00
N GLN A 11 -5.68 9.20 -21.07
CA GLN A 11 -5.84 9.71 -22.43
C GLN A 11 -7.06 10.63 -22.53
N TYR A 12 -8.19 10.18 -21.98
CA TYR A 12 -9.43 10.95 -21.97
C TYR A 12 -9.27 12.31 -21.27
N TYR A 13 -8.67 12.35 -20.09
CA TYR A 13 -8.45 13.63 -19.39
C TYR A 13 -7.43 14.52 -20.11
N HIS A 14 -6.43 13.93 -20.76
CA HIS A 14 -5.48 14.68 -21.56
C HIS A 14 -6.16 15.37 -22.77
N GLU A 15 -6.99 14.64 -23.52
CA GLU A 15 -7.76 15.19 -24.64
C GLU A 15 -8.71 16.32 -24.21
N LEU A 16 -9.33 16.17 -23.03
CA LEU A 16 -10.15 17.23 -22.45
C LEU A 16 -9.34 18.49 -22.13
N HIS A 17 -8.13 18.34 -21.57
CA HIS A 17 -7.26 19.49 -21.31
C HIS A 17 -6.78 20.16 -22.60
N GLN A 18 -6.53 19.39 -23.66
CA GLN A 18 -6.20 19.95 -24.97
C GLN A 18 -7.35 20.78 -25.56
N THR A 19 -8.60 20.38 -25.29
CA THR A 19 -9.79 21.02 -25.89
C THR A 19 -10.33 22.19 -25.06
N TYR A 20 -10.40 22.03 -23.74
CA TYR A 20 -11.07 22.97 -22.82
C TYR A 20 -10.10 23.77 -21.95
N GLY A 21 -8.80 23.49 -22.04
CA GLY A 21 -7.76 24.16 -21.29
C GLY A 21 -7.49 23.55 -19.91
N PRO A 22 -6.81 24.29 -19.02
CA PRO A 22 -6.14 23.71 -17.86
C PRO A 22 -7.07 23.33 -16.69
N PHE A 23 -8.36 23.68 -16.74
CA PHE A 23 -9.35 23.30 -15.74
C PHE A 23 -10.57 22.70 -16.42
N VAL A 24 -10.86 21.43 -16.11
CA VAL A 24 -11.99 20.70 -16.70
C VAL A 24 -12.83 20.08 -15.60
N ARG A 25 -14.11 20.43 -15.54
CA ARG A 25 -15.07 19.77 -14.64
C ARG A 25 -15.58 18.48 -15.29
N VAL A 26 -15.28 17.32 -14.72
CA VAL A 26 -15.65 16.00 -15.27
C VAL A 26 -16.84 15.35 -14.54
N SER A 27 -17.23 15.90 -13.39
CA SER A 27 -18.45 15.52 -12.65
C SER A 27 -18.91 16.70 -11.78
N PRO A 28 -20.11 16.65 -11.18
CA PRO A 28 -20.60 17.72 -10.31
C PRO A 28 -19.66 18.07 -9.15
N THR A 29 -18.83 17.12 -8.71
CA THR A 29 -17.94 17.25 -7.55
C THR A 29 -16.45 17.11 -7.90
N GLN A 30 -16.08 16.99 -9.18
CA GLN A 30 -14.69 16.77 -9.59
C GLN A 30 -14.26 17.73 -10.69
N VAL A 31 -13.11 18.37 -10.43
CA VAL A 31 -12.39 19.21 -11.38
C VAL A 31 -11.01 18.60 -11.56
N PHE A 32 -10.62 18.38 -12.81
CA PHE A 32 -9.27 18.00 -13.20
C PHE A 32 -8.53 19.26 -13.60
N THR A 33 -7.26 19.34 -13.20
CA THR A 33 -6.41 20.47 -13.55
C THR A 33 -5.04 20.02 -14.04
N SER A 34 -4.57 20.66 -15.11
CA SER A 34 -3.20 20.53 -15.62
C SER A 34 -2.37 21.80 -15.35
N ASP A 35 -2.89 22.72 -14.52
CA ASP A 35 -2.23 23.97 -14.18
C ASP A 35 -1.17 23.79 -13.08
N LEU A 36 0.03 24.35 -13.31
CA LEU A 36 1.15 24.20 -12.39
C LEU A 36 0.95 24.99 -11.09
N GLU A 37 0.36 26.19 -11.15
CA GLU A 37 0.14 27.02 -9.97
C GLU A 37 -0.98 26.45 -9.08
N ALA A 38 -2.02 25.86 -9.68
CA ALA A 38 -3.02 25.07 -8.99
C ALA A 38 -2.39 23.85 -8.31
N PHE A 39 -1.52 23.10 -9.01
CA PHE A 39 -0.82 21.96 -8.42
C PHE A 39 -0.03 22.38 -7.16
N LYS A 40 0.76 23.46 -7.25
CA LYS A 40 1.50 24.02 -6.11
C LYS A 40 0.56 24.45 -4.98
N THR A 41 -0.53 25.14 -5.31
CA THR A 41 -1.51 25.61 -4.32
C THR A 41 -2.19 24.47 -3.59
N ILE A 42 -2.55 23.39 -4.30
CA ILE A 42 -3.21 22.22 -3.73
C ILE A 42 -2.26 21.42 -2.83
N HIS A 43 -1.00 21.24 -3.24
CA HIS A 43 -0.04 20.34 -2.58
C HIS A 43 0.95 21.04 -1.63
N LYS A 44 0.89 22.37 -1.49
CA LYS A 44 1.78 23.09 -0.57
C LYS A 44 1.62 22.64 0.87
N MET A 45 2.68 22.78 1.65
CA MET A 45 2.61 22.63 3.10
C MET A 45 1.60 23.62 3.68
N GLY A 46 0.76 23.15 4.61
CA GLY A 46 -0.32 23.96 5.19
C GLY A 46 -1.52 24.17 4.26
N SER A 47 -1.60 23.43 3.14
CA SER A 47 -2.79 23.44 2.28
C SER A 47 -4.05 23.01 3.04
N HIS A 48 -5.16 23.70 2.79
CA HIS A 48 -6.48 23.34 3.31
C HIS A 48 -7.20 22.30 2.43
N PHE A 49 -6.60 21.91 1.30
CA PHE A 49 -7.13 20.83 0.47
C PHE A 49 -6.88 19.49 1.16
N ARG A 50 -7.96 18.92 1.71
CA ARG A 50 -7.94 17.58 2.31
C ARG A 50 -8.09 16.49 1.25
N LYS A 51 -7.58 15.30 1.56
CA LYS A 51 -7.90 14.09 0.81
C LYS A 51 -9.42 13.89 0.78
N ALA A 52 -9.94 13.44 -0.36
CA ALA A 52 -11.36 13.15 -0.51
C ALA A 52 -11.76 11.85 0.22
N ASP A 53 -13.04 11.73 0.56
CA ASP A 53 -13.56 10.57 1.33
C ASP A 53 -13.40 9.22 0.61
N TYR A 54 -13.18 9.22 -0.71
CA TYR A 54 -12.89 7.99 -1.44
C TYR A 54 -11.60 7.31 -0.95
N TYR A 55 -10.69 8.04 -0.28
CA TYR A 55 -9.50 7.46 0.34
C TYR A 55 -9.85 6.39 1.39
N HIS A 56 -11.02 6.45 2.03
CA HIS A 56 -11.48 5.43 2.98
C HIS A 56 -11.63 4.04 2.33
N TYR A 57 -11.75 3.95 1.01
CA TYR A 57 -11.88 2.70 0.26
C TYR A 57 -10.51 2.09 -0.10
N PHE A 58 -9.40 2.84 0.05
CA PHE A 58 -8.06 2.42 -0.36
C PHE A 58 -7.20 2.00 0.84
N GLY A 59 -7.49 0.81 1.36
CA GLY A 59 -6.70 0.19 2.45
C GLY A 59 -7.00 -1.28 2.68
N PRO A 60 -6.33 -1.90 3.67
CA PRO A 60 -6.44 -3.32 3.96
C PRO A 60 -7.69 -3.68 4.76
N THR A 61 -8.44 -2.69 5.25
CA THR A 61 -9.70 -2.87 5.99
C THR A 61 -10.89 -3.04 5.05
N GLU A 62 -12.06 -3.36 5.62
CA GLU A 62 -13.29 -3.40 4.83
C GLU A 62 -13.52 -2.03 4.17
N ALA A 63 -13.87 -2.06 2.88
CA ALA A 63 -13.99 -0.86 2.06
C ALA A 63 -14.92 0.19 2.71
N GLY A 64 -14.38 1.41 2.91
CA GLY A 64 -15.12 2.51 3.51
C GLY A 64 -15.35 2.40 5.02
N LYS A 65 -14.68 1.46 5.72
CA LYS A 65 -14.82 1.26 7.16
C LYS A 65 -13.51 1.42 7.93
N PRO A 66 -13.55 2.00 9.13
CA PRO A 66 -12.39 2.10 10.02
C PRO A 66 -12.00 0.73 10.61
N PRO A 67 -10.79 0.60 11.20
CA PRO A 67 -9.77 1.63 11.35
C PRO A 67 -9.15 2.04 10.01
N TYR A 68 -8.70 3.29 9.91
CA TYR A 68 -8.03 3.83 8.72
C TYR A 68 -6.52 3.89 8.96
N GLY A 69 -5.74 3.32 8.04
CA GLY A 69 -4.28 3.50 8.03
C GLY A 69 -3.90 4.90 7.58
N LEU A 70 -2.64 5.30 7.81
CA LEU A 70 -2.13 6.66 7.61
C LEU A 70 -2.59 7.30 6.30
N PHE A 71 -2.53 6.58 5.18
CA PHE A 71 -2.91 7.17 3.90
C PHE A 71 -4.43 7.29 3.71
N GLN A 72 -5.25 6.44 4.32
CA GLN A 72 -6.72 6.56 4.27
C GLN A 72 -7.22 7.75 5.10
N MET A 73 -6.45 8.17 6.12
CA MET A 73 -6.83 9.28 6.99
C MET A 73 -6.97 10.59 6.19
N THR A 74 -8.17 11.17 6.27
CA THR A 74 -8.55 12.45 5.67
C THR A 74 -8.47 13.61 6.65
N ASP A 75 -8.58 13.34 7.96
CA ASP A 75 -8.35 14.33 9.01
C ASP A 75 -6.88 14.73 9.10
N ILE A 76 -6.61 16.03 8.95
CA ILE A 76 -5.25 16.57 8.83
C ILE A 76 -4.47 16.43 10.14
N ALA A 77 -5.13 16.68 11.27
CA ALA A 77 -4.48 16.66 12.59
C ALA A 77 -4.10 15.23 13.00
N ALA A 78 -5.05 14.30 12.93
CA ALA A 78 -4.82 12.89 13.23
C ALA A 78 -3.80 12.27 12.25
N HIS A 79 -3.88 12.58 10.96
CA HIS A 79 -2.88 12.16 9.98
C HIS A 79 -1.49 12.70 10.33
N GLY A 80 -1.39 13.98 10.73
CA GLY A 80 -0.15 14.61 11.16
C GLY A 80 0.48 13.91 12.35
N GLN A 81 -0.32 13.58 13.37
CA GLN A 81 0.12 12.83 14.54
C GLN A 81 0.62 11.42 14.16
N ARG A 82 -0.18 10.67 13.38
CA ARG A 82 0.19 9.32 12.90
C ARG A 82 1.48 9.35 12.07
N ARG A 83 1.60 10.31 11.16
CA ARG A 83 2.79 10.49 10.32
C ARG A 83 4.03 10.80 11.14
N ARG A 84 3.90 11.65 12.18
CA ARG A 84 5.03 12.01 13.05
C ARG A 84 5.53 10.80 13.84
N LEU A 85 4.63 9.96 14.33
CA LEU A 85 4.99 8.72 15.03
C LEU A 85 5.73 7.76 14.09
N LEU A 86 5.15 7.45 12.92
CA LEU A 86 5.73 6.50 11.97
C LEU A 86 7.01 7.01 11.30
N GLY A 87 7.12 8.33 11.08
CA GLY A 87 8.22 8.94 10.35
C GLY A 87 9.61 8.72 10.96
N ARG A 88 9.69 8.39 12.26
CA ARG A 88 10.97 8.09 12.94
C ARG A 88 11.66 6.86 12.33
N GLY A 89 10.88 5.85 11.95
CA GLY A 89 11.38 4.64 11.30
C GLY A 89 11.75 4.82 9.83
N PHE A 90 11.48 5.99 9.25
CA PHE A 90 11.81 6.33 7.86
C PHE A 90 12.89 7.41 7.76
N THR A 91 13.59 7.71 8.86
CA THR A 91 14.76 8.60 8.80
C THR A 91 15.92 7.92 8.09
N LEU A 92 16.73 8.69 7.35
CA LEU A 92 17.84 8.15 6.57
C LEU A 92 18.86 7.40 7.46
N SER A 93 19.14 7.94 8.64
CA SER A 93 20.04 7.30 9.63
C SER A 93 19.50 5.96 10.09
N PHE A 94 18.22 5.88 10.43
CA PHE A 94 17.57 4.63 10.85
C PHE A 94 17.54 3.61 9.71
N LEU A 95 17.15 4.03 8.49
CA LEU A 95 17.10 3.13 7.34
C LEU A 95 18.48 2.54 7.01
N ARG A 96 19.53 3.36 7.06
CA ARG A 96 20.91 2.91 6.83
C ARG A 96 21.40 1.96 7.92
N GLY A 97 21.21 2.34 9.19
CA GLY A 97 21.66 1.54 10.33
C GLY A 97 20.95 0.18 10.42
N GLU A 98 19.66 0.13 10.13
CA GLU A 98 18.84 -1.06 10.39
C GLU A 98 18.61 -1.95 9.16
N TRP A 99 18.51 -1.38 7.96
CA TRP A 99 18.00 -2.11 6.78
C TRP A 99 18.94 -2.19 5.59
N GLU A 100 19.99 -1.36 5.52
CA GLU A 100 20.87 -1.30 4.33
C GLU A 100 21.53 -2.64 4.01
N ALA A 101 22.04 -3.35 5.02
CA ALA A 101 22.66 -4.66 4.83
C ALA A 101 21.68 -5.70 4.26
N MET A 102 20.44 -5.73 4.78
CA MET A 102 19.39 -6.62 4.30
C MET A 102 18.97 -6.28 2.87
N VAL A 103 18.84 -4.99 2.54
CA VAL A 103 18.53 -4.59 1.16
C VAL A 103 19.65 -4.97 0.21
N LYS A 104 20.93 -4.79 0.59
CA LYS A 104 22.08 -5.24 -0.23
C LYS A 104 22.06 -6.75 -0.46
N GLU A 105 21.74 -7.54 0.56
CA GLU A 105 21.57 -8.99 0.42
C GLU A 105 20.48 -9.33 -0.61
N LYS A 106 19.30 -8.68 -0.51
CA LYS A 106 18.19 -8.90 -1.45
C LYS A 106 18.52 -8.47 -2.88
N VAL A 107 19.28 -7.38 -3.05
CA VAL A 107 19.79 -6.95 -4.36
C VAL A 107 20.72 -8.01 -4.94
N GLN A 108 21.65 -8.54 -4.16
CA GLN A 108 22.56 -9.59 -4.62
C GLN A 108 21.79 -10.85 -5.03
N LEU A 109 20.83 -11.28 -4.21
CA LEU A 109 19.97 -12.44 -4.53
C LEU A 109 19.18 -12.25 -5.82
N ALA A 110 18.66 -11.04 -6.08
CA ALA A 110 17.96 -10.73 -7.32
C ALA A 110 18.88 -10.79 -8.53
N VAL A 111 20.09 -10.23 -8.42
CA VAL A 111 21.11 -10.29 -9.50
C VAL A 111 21.55 -11.72 -9.77
N ASP A 112 21.80 -12.51 -8.74
CA ASP A 112 22.19 -13.92 -8.87
C ASP A 112 21.08 -14.75 -9.52
N ALA A 113 19.82 -14.49 -9.15
CA ALA A 113 18.67 -15.17 -9.72
C ALA A 113 18.46 -14.81 -11.20
N MET A 114 18.62 -13.53 -11.56
CA MET A 114 18.65 -13.09 -12.96
C MET A 114 19.80 -13.77 -13.73
N GLY A 115 20.99 -13.88 -13.14
CA GLY A 115 22.12 -14.56 -13.75
C GLY A 115 21.88 -16.05 -13.99
N ARG A 116 21.17 -16.73 -13.07
CA ARG A 116 20.72 -18.12 -13.25
C ARG A 116 19.69 -18.24 -14.37
N GLU A 117 18.68 -17.37 -14.40
CA GLU A 117 17.64 -17.37 -15.44
C GLU A 117 18.24 -17.09 -16.83
N ALA A 118 19.19 -16.16 -16.94
CA ALA A 118 19.90 -15.85 -18.18
C ALA A 118 20.62 -17.07 -18.77
N LYS A 119 21.30 -17.85 -17.92
CA LYS A 119 22.02 -19.06 -18.35
C LYS A 119 21.08 -20.13 -18.91
N LEU A 120 19.85 -20.20 -18.40
CA LEU A 120 18.83 -21.16 -18.84
C LEU A 120 18.03 -20.66 -20.06
N SER A 121 17.94 -19.35 -20.25
CA SER A 121 17.05 -18.70 -21.23
C SER A 121 17.79 -18.05 -22.39
N GLY A 122 19.00 -18.51 -22.72
CA GLY A 122 19.78 -18.00 -23.85
C GLY A 122 20.22 -16.54 -23.71
N GLY A 123 20.38 -16.05 -22.48
CA GLY A 123 20.82 -14.68 -22.18
C GLY A 123 19.70 -13.64 -22.01
N VAL A 124 18.43 -14.02 -22.13
CA VAL A 124 17.28 -13.12 -21.94
C VAL A 124 16.67 -13.29 -20.56
N VAL A 125 16.29 -12.18 -19.90
CA VAL A 125 15.71 -12.18 -18.53
C VAL A 125 14.60 -11.13 -18.41
N ASP A 126 13.51 -11.47 -17.72
CA ASP A 126 12.50 -10.48 -17.30
C ASP A 126 12.96 -9.75 -16.02
N VAL A 127 13.61 -8.60 -16.19
CA VAL A 127 14.09 -7.76 -15.09
C VAL A 127 12.94 -7.27 -14.20
N ARG A 128 11.77 -6.99 -14.79
CA ARG A 128 10.60 -6.50 -14.05
C ARG A 128 10.09 -7.55 -13.08
N LYS A 129 10.06 -8.83 -13.48
CA LYS A 129 9.73 -9.95 -12.57
C LYS A 129 10.62 -9.92 -11.33
N TRP A 130 11.95 -9.92 -11.51
CA TRP A 130 12.89 -10.00 -10.39
C TRP A 130 12.89 -8.76 -9.49
N TRP A 131 12.67 -7.57 -10.03
CA TRP A 131 12.51 -6.36 -9.23
C TRP A 131 11.24 -6.37 -8.39
N VAL A 132 10.13 -6.88 -8.92
CA VAL A 132 8.88 -7.01 -8.15
C VAL A 132 9.04 -8.02 -7.02
N LEU A 133 9.67 -9.17 -7.27
CA LEU A 133 9.97 -10.17 -6.24
C LEU A 133 10.90 -9.58 -5.16
N MET A 134 11.98 -8.89 -5.57
CA MET A 134 12.89 -8.22 -4.63
C MET A 134 12.17 -7.19 -3.77
N ALA A 135 11.34 -6.34 -4.37
CA ALA A 135 10.55 -5.35 -3.63
C ALA A 135 9.61 -6.03 -2.63
N GLY A 136 8.94 -7.11 -3.05
CA GLY A 136 8.08 -7.92 -2.17
C GLY A 136 8.84 -8.44 -0.95
N ASP A 137 10.01 -9.06 -1.16
CA ASP A 137 10.85 -9.61 -0.08
C ASP A 137 11.39 -8.53 0.87
N VAL A 138 11.86 -7.40 0.32
CA VAL A 138 12.36 -6.27 1.13
C VAL A 138 11.22 -5.73 1.99
N VAL A 139 10.07 -5.46 1.39
CA VAL A 139 8.95 -4.84 2.08
C VAL A 139 8.32 -5.80 3.09
N SER A 140 8.19 -7.09 2.76
CA SER A 140 7.69 -8.07 3.72
C SER A 140 8.63 -8.20 4.92
N ARG A 141 9.95 -8.16 4.70
CA ARG A 141 10.93 -8.18 5.79
C ARG A 141 10.85 -6.95 6.67
N VAL A 142 10.73 -5.76 6.08
CA VAL A 142 10.61 -4.48 6.81
C VAL A 142 9.30 -4.40 7.58
N MET A 143 8.18 -4.74 6.96
CA MET A 143 6.84 -4.54 7.53
C MET A 143 6.41 -5.69 8.44
N PHE A 144 6.72 -6.93 8.08
CA PHE A 144 6.24 -8.13 8.76
C PHE A 144 7.32 -8.86 9.56
N GLY A 145 8.58 -8.45 9.44
CA GLY A 145 9.70 -9.11 10.09
C GLY A 145 10.09 -10.43 9.42
N GLN A 146 9.40 -10.82 8.34
CA GLN A 146 9.65 -12.08 7.62
C GLN A 146 9.68 -11.83 6.10
N SER A 147 10.63 -12.50 5.45
CA SER A 147 10.72 -12.52 3.99
C SER A 147 9.67 -13.47 3.43
N PHE A 148 9.04 -13.11 2.31
CA PHE A 148 8.23 -14.06 1.53
C PHE A 148 9.09 -15.06 0.75
N ASP A 149 10.39 -14.80 0.68
CA ASP A 149 11.37 -15.64 -0.03
C ASP A 149 11.04 -15.84 -1.51
N THR A 150 10.34 -14.86 -2.10
CA THR A 150 9.94 -14.82 -3.51
C THR A 150 11.13 -14.77 -4.45
N LEU A 151 12.28 -14.24 -4.00
CA LEU A 151 13.53 -14.30 -4.76
C LEU A 151 14.14 -15.70 -4.82
N LYS A 152 13.87 -16.56 -3.82
CA LYS A 152 14.36 -17.94 -3.80
C LYS A 152 13.48 -18.85 -4.65
N THR A 153 12.17 -18.67 -4.55
CA THR A 153 11.19 -19.47 -5.30
C THR A 153 11.05 -19.01 -6.75
N GLY A 154 11.29 -17.72 -7.03
CA GLY A 154 11.02 -17.11 -8.32
C GLY A 154 9.53 -16.84 -8.58
N GLU A 155 8.70 -17.00 -7.55
CA GLU A 155 7.24 -16.92 -7.61
C GLU A 155 6.70 -15.92 -6.57
N MET A 156 5.59 -15.26 -6.93
CA MET A 156 4.91 -14.32 -6.02
C MET A 156 4.18 -15.08 -4.92
N ASP A 157 4.28 -14.59 -3.68
CA ASP A 157 3.50 -15.13 -2.57
C ASP A 157 1.98 -15.03 -2.86
N PRO A 158 1.17 -16.07 -2.57
CA PRO A 158 -0.28 -16.04 -2.77
C PRO A 158 -0.99 -14.85 -2.10
N TRP A 159 -0.39 -14.27 -1.07
CA TRP A 159 -0.87 -13.06 -0.42
C TRP A 159 -1.05 -11.88 -1.40
N PHE A 160 -0.24 -11.78 -2.45
CA PHE A 160 -0.42 -10.76 -3.50
C PHE A 160 -1.71 -10.96 -4.32
N GLU A 161 -2.24 -12.17 -4.42
CA GLU A 161 -3.57 -12.35 -5.02
C GLU A 161 -4.67 -11.77 -4.14
N HIS A 162 -4.55 -11.91 -2.82
CA HIS A 162 -5.53 -11.36 -1.88
C HIS A 162 -5.56 -9.83 -1.94
N ILE A 163 -4.43 -9.18 -2.19
CA ILE A 163 -4.38 -7.75 -2.50
C ILE A 163 -5.28 -7.43 -3.70
N LYS A 164 -5.08 -8.13 -4.83
CA LYS A 164 -5.83 -7.86 -6.07
C LYS A 164 -7.34 -7.97 -5.84
N TYR A 165 -7.78 -9.02 -5.14
CA TYR A 165 -9.20 -9.21 -4.81
C TYR A 165 -9.73 -8.14 -3.84
N ALA A 166 -8.95 -7.74 -2.84
CA ALA A 166 -9.34 -6.68 -1.92
C ALA A 166 -9.46 -5.33 -2.65
N THR A 167 -8.49 -4.98 -3.49
CA THR A 167 -8.55 -3.77 -4.33
C THR A 167 -9.75 -3.78 -5.25
N LEU A 168 -10.05 -4.90 -5.91
CA LEU A 168 -11.23 -5.03 -6.76
C LEU A 168 -12.52 -4.84 -5.95
N GLY A 169 -12.59 -5.41 -4.75
CA GLY A 169 -13.74 -5.24 -3.85
C GLY A 169 -13.94 -3.79 -3.42
N SER A 170 -12.87 -3.10 -3.09
CA SER A 170 -12.89 -1.67 -2.75
C SER A 170 -13.32 -0.79 -3.92
N VAL A 171 -12.80 -1.05 -5.13
CA VAL A 171 -13.21 -0.32 -6.35
C VAL A 171 -14.68 -0.56 -6.65
N ALA A 172 -15.17 -1.80 -6.53
CA ALA A 172 -16.58 -2.12 -6.71
C ALA A 172 -17.47 -1.42 -5.67
N ALA A 173 -17.06 -1.40 -4.41
CA ALA A 173 -17.78 -0.69 -3.34
C ALA A 173 -17.82 0.83 -3.57
N LEU A 174 -16.74 1.41 -4.10
CA LEU A 174 -16.64 2.85 -4.36
C LEU A 174 -17.51 3.29 -5.54
N PHE A 175 -17.46 2.59 -6.68
CA PHE A 175 -18.16 3.00 -7.89
C PHE A 175 -19.59 2.45 -7.99
N PHE A 176 -19.88 1.31 -7.35
CA PHE A 176 -21.18 0.63 -7.42
C PHE A 176 -21.67 0.18 -6.03
N PRO A 177 -21.89 1.12 -5.07
CA PRO A 177 -22.15 0.78 -3.67
C PRO A 177 -23.41 -0.08 -3.48
N VAL A 178 -24.50 0.22 -4.20
CA VAL A 178 -25.75 -0.55 -4.13
C VAL A 178 -25.54 -1.97 -4.65
N LEU A 179 -24.91 -2.11 -5.83
CA LEU A 179 -24.62 -3.42 -6.42
C LEU A 179 -23.69 -4.24 -5.53
N HIS A 180 -22.63 -3.63 -5.00
CA HIS A 180 -21.71 -4.28 -4.07
C HIS A 180 -22.44 -4.79 -2.82
N ALA A 181 -23.31 -3.96 -2.21
CA ALA A 181 -24.06 -4.32 -1.02
C ALA A 181 -25.07 -5.46 -1.27
N VAL A 182 -25.73 -5.47 -2.42
CA VAL A 182 -26.65 -6.55 -2.81
C VAL A 182 -25.88 -7.84 -3.11
N ALA A 183 -24.84 -7.78 -3.94
CA ALA A 183 -24.05 -8.95 -4.32
C ALA A 183 -23.40 -9.65 -3.13
N LYS A 184 -22.94 -8.89 -2.12
CA LYS A 184 -22.38 -9.42 -0.88
C LYS A 184 -23.38 -10.23 -0.04
N ARG A 185 -24.70 -9.98 -0.18
CA ARG A 185 -25.76 -10.66 0.59
C ARG A 185 -26.32 -11.92 -0.11
N LEU A 186 -25.99 -12.14 -1.38
CA LEU A 186 -26.48 -13.29 -2.14
C LEU A 186 -25.69 -14.56 -1.76
N PRO A 187 -26.34 -15.72 -1.58
CA PRO A 187 -25.69 -16.93 -1.06
C PRO A 187 -24.61 -17.52 -1.99
N ILE A 188 -24.74 -17.35 -3.31
CA ILE A 188 -23.78 -17.88 -4.30
C ILE A 188 -22.59 -16.93 -4.50
N ILE A 189 -22.86 -15.62 -4.59
CA ILE A 189 -21.87 -14.60 -4.96
C ILE A 189 -21.21 -13.97 -3.71
N GLY A 190 -21.91 -13.92 -2.59
CA GLY A 190 -21.47 -13.25 -1.36
C GLY A 190 -20.27 -13.89 -0.69
N ASN A 191 -19.95 -15.14 -1.00
CA ASN A 191 -18.74 -15.84 -0.53
C ASN A 191 -17.52 -15.65 -1.44
N ALA A 192 -17.65 -14.88 -2.53
CA ALA A 192 -16.54 -14.62 -3.45
C ALA A 192 -15.36 -13.91 -2.73
N ARG A 193 -14.13 -14.24 -3.15
CA ARG A 193 -12.88 -13.70 -2.57
C ARG A 193 -12.87 -12.17 -2.51
N VAL A 194 -13.48 -11.51 -3.50
CA VAL A 194 -13.58 -10.05 -3.62
C VAL A 194 -14.24 -9.38 -2.39
N PHE A 195 -15.13 -10.07 -1.67
CA PHE A 195 -15.79 -9.51 -0.48
C PHE A 195 -15.05 -9.77 0.83
N HIS A 196 -14.17 -10.78 0.87
CA HIS A 196 -13.55 -11.28 2.10
C HIS A 196 -12.02 -11.22 2.12
N ALA A 197 -11.36 -10.90 1.00
CA ALA A 197 -9.90 -10.87 0.90
C ALA A 197 -9.23 -9.91 1.90
N HIS A 198 -9.91 -8.82 2.29
CA HIS A 198 -9.47 -7.90 3.34
C HIS A 198 -9.17 -8.63 4.68
N LYS A 199 -9.89 -9.72 4.99
CA LYS A 199 -9.65 -10.51 6.20
C LYS A 199 -8.27 -11.17 6.20
N SER A 200 -7.82 -11.66 5.04
CA SER A 200 -6.49 -12.24 4.90
C SER A 200 -5.39 -11.18 5.01
N LEU A 201 -5.63 -9.98 4.47
CA LEU A 201 -4.72 -8.85 4.65
C LEU A 201 -4.57 -8.55 6.14
N ILE A 202 -5.68 -8.27 6.84
CA ILE A 202 -5.65 -8.01 8.29
C ILE A 202 -4.94 -9.14 9.06
N GLY A 203 -5.20 -10.40 8.70
CA GLY A 203 -4.54 -11.57 9.29
C GLY A 203 -3.01 -11.50 9.20
N LYS A 204 -2.46 -11.19 8.01
CA LYS A 204 -1.00 -11.05 7.81
C LYS A 204 -0.41 -9.90 8.64
N GLY A 205 -1.17 -8.83 8.82
CA GLY A 205 -0.81 -7.73 9.74
C GLY A 205 -0.77 -8.15 11.21
N ARG A 206 -1.64 -9.07 11.64
CA ARG A 206 -1.56 -9.65 12.99
C ARG A 206 -0.35 -10.56 13.13
N ASP A 207 -0.05 -11.37 12.13
CA ASP A 207 1.16 -12.20 12.13
C ASP A 207 2.41 -11.32 12.26
N ALA A 208 2.42 -10.16 11.60
CA ALA A 208 3.48 -9.17 11.74
C ALA A 208 3.64 -8.65 13.17
N VAL A 209 2.53 -8.30 13.84
CA VAL A 209 2.56 -7.88 15.24
C VAL A 209 3.04 -9.01 16.14
N ALA A 210 2.51 -10.22 15.97
CA ALA A 210 2.91 -11.38 16.74
C ALA A 210 4.41 -11.69 16.57
N ASN A 211 4.92 -11.64 15.33
CA ASN A 211 6.35 -11.80 15.05
C ASN A 211 7.18 -10.71 15.73
N SER A 212 6.67 -9.47 15.75
CA SER A 212 7.35 -8.35 16.39
C SER A 212 7.47 -8.50 17.91
N MET A 213 6.46 -9.09 18.55
CA MET A 213 6.42 -9.34 19.99
C MET A 213 7.24 -10.57 20.41
N ARG A 214 7.30 -11.60 19.55
CA ARG A 214 8.01 -12.87 19.85
C ARG A 214 9.52 -12.77 19.68
N THR A 215 10.01 -11.82 18.89
CA THR A 215 11.43 -11.73 18.55
C THR A 215 12.08 -10.56 19.27
N THR A 216 12.61 -10.80 20.47
CA THR A 216 13.35 -9.86 21.33
C THR A 216 14.79 -9.55 20.86
N GLY A 217 15.11 -9.84 19.59
CA GLY A 217 16.43 -9.63 19.00
C GLY A 217 16.53 -8.37 18.12
N PRO A 218 17.65 -7.62 18.14
CA PRO A 218 17.83 -6.40 17.33
C PRO A 218 17.66 -6.61 15.80
N GLN A 219 17.98 -7.81 15.30
CA GLN A 219 17.97 -8.14 13.87
C GLN A 219 16.63 -8.66 13.34
N SER A 220 15.66 -8.94 14.20
CA SER A 220 14.39 -9.59 13.83
C SER A 220 13.15 -8.74 14.09
N ALA A 221 13.29 -7.61 14.79
CA ALA A 221 12.21 -6.66 14.97
C ALA A 221 11.86 -5.97 13.62
N ASN A 222 10.58 -5.97 13.27
CA ASN A 222 10.06 -5.24 12.12
C ASN A 222 10.06 -3.72 12.37
N LEU A 223 9.77 -2.93 11.34
CA LEU A 223 9.73 -1.47 11.41
C LEU A 223 8.88 -0.96 12.57
N PHE A 224 7.71 -1.56 12.79
CA PHE A 224 6.76 -1.11 13.80
C PHE A 224 7.26 -1.35 15.21
N ALA A 225 7.81 -2.53 15.54
CA ALA A 225 8.42 -2.75 16.85
C ALA A 225 9.55 -1.76 17.14
N LYS A 226 10.39 -1.46 16.15
CA LYS A 226 11.49 -0.50 16.33
C LYS A 226 11.00 0.94 16.49
N VAL A 227 9.95 1.33 15.75
CA VAL A 227 9.30 2.65 15.88
C VAL A 227 8.59 2.79 17.22
N LEU A 228 7.89 1.75 17.68
CA LEU A 228 7.13 1.76 18.94
C LEU A 228 8.06 1.78 20.15
N ASN A 229 9.14 1.00 20.16
CA ASN A 229 10.16 1.06 21.21
C ASN A 229 10.82 2.46 21.34
N GLN A 230 10.86 3.22 20.25
CA GLN A 230 11.31 4.62 20.26
C GLN A 230 10.19 5.60 20.63
N ALA A 231 8.93 5.26 20.36
CA ALA A 231 7.76 6.07 20.66
C ALA A 231 7.36 5.99 22.14
N GLU A 232 7.46 4.82 22.80
CA GLU A 232 7.17 4.68 24.24
C GLU A 232 8.03 5.61 25.12
N LYS A 233 9.18 6.06 24.62
CA LYS A 233 10.04 7.06 25.28
C LYS A 233 9.52 8.51 25.16
N SER A 234 8.43 8.75 24.43
CA SER A 234 7.88 10.07 24.14
C SER A 234 6.38 9.99 23.80
N ASP A 235 5.53 10.48 24.70
CA ASP A 235 4.07 10.56 24.67
C ASP A 235 3.37 10.23 23.31
N GLY A 236 2.89 8.98 23.18
CA GLY A 236 2.06 8.50 22.08
C GLY A 236 2.36 7.05 21.63
N SER A 237 1.47 6.11 21.94
CA SER A 237 1.51 4.73 21.44
C SER A 237 0.43 4.48 20.38
N LEU A 238 0.70 3.56 19.43
CA LEU A 238 -0.30 3.06 18.49
C LEU A 238 -0.95 1.81 19.08
N THR A 239 -2.25 1.66 18.85
CA THR A 239 -2.94 0.40 19.17
C THR A 239 -2.50 -0.73 18.25
N GLU A 240 -2.64 -1.97 18.70
CA GLU A 240 -2.35 -3.16 17.87
C GLU A 240 -3.11 -3.16 16.54
N ALA A 241 -4.39 -2.76 16.56
CA ALA A 241 -5.23 -2.68 15.37
C ALA A 241 -4.70 -1.65 14.35
N GLU A 242 -4.18 -0.54 14.84
CA GLU A 242 -3.55 0.48 14.00
C GLU A 242 -2.25 -0.04 13.39
N ILE A 243 -1.40 -0.68 14.18
CA ILE A 243 -0.15 -1.28 13.68
C ILE A 243 -0.45 -2.33 12.60
N CYS A 244 -1.43 -3.21 12.82
CA CYS A 244 -1.88 -4.18 11.82
C CYS A 244 -2.34 -3.50 10.53
N THR A 245 -3.03 -2.36 10.64
CA THR A 245 -3.53 -1.61 9.49
C THR A 245 -2.39 -0.93 8.73
N GLU A 246 -1.41 -0.35 9.43
CA GLU A 246 -0.24 0.27 8.80
C GLU A 246 0.69 -0.76 8.16
N ALA A 247 0.92 -1.91 8.80
CA ALA A 247 1.81 -2.95 8.31
C ALA A 247 1.35 -3.54 6.96
N ASN A 248 0.06 -3.81 6.84
CA ASN A 248 -0.51 -4.32 5.60
C ASN A 248 -0.48 -3.32 4.45
N ARG A 249 -0.33 -2.03 4.77
CA ARG A 249 -0.23 -1.01 3.76
C ARG A 249 1.18 -0.86 3.21
N GLY A 250 2.22 -1.08 4.00
CA GLY A 250 3.60 -0.85 3.56
C GLY A 250 4.01 -1.61 2.28
N VAL A 251 3.23 -2.63 1.90
CA VAL A 251 3.39 -3.54 0.75
C VAL A 251 2.46 -3.22 -0.44
N LEU A 252 1.55 -2.24 -0.30
CA LEU A 252 0.59 -1.79 -1.32
C LEU A 252 1.01 -0.44 -1.91
#